data_AF-A0A814UA43-F1
#
_entry.id   AF-A0A814UA43-F1
#
_cell.length_a   1.000
_cell.length_b   1.000
_cell.length_c   1.000
_cell.angle_alpha   90.00
_cell.angle_beta   90.00
_cell.angle_gamma   90.00
#
_symmetry.space_group_name_H-M   'P 1'
#
loop_
_entity.id
_entity.type
_entity.pdbx_description
1 polymer ?
#
loop_
_entity_poly.entity_id
_entity_poly.type
_entity_poly.pdbx_seq_one_letter_code
_entity_poly.pdbx_strand_id
1 'polypeptide(L)'
;MHGTLDKIAFALKNHRKPWSQRTTFLYVNFAVDTNIDQRTKALSQALTIQNVQIMKERITLESYLEQIGNSKFVLSPPGGGIDCHRTWEALLMGAVPIVLTSGLDSLFTKTRSIIIDDWSKLSYNFLSSFNSSLDDDYVPDVLYADYWRQTFFKHRKKVN
;
A
#
# COMPACT_ATOMS: atom_id res chain seq x y z
N MET A 1 10.34 -1.81 22.43
CA MET A 1 10.10 -2.44 21.11
C MET A 1 9.09 -3.61 21.19
N HIS A 2 8.18 -3.65 22.17
CA HIS A 2 7.07 -4.63 22.25
C HIS A 2 5.76 -4.03 21.71
N GLY A 3 5.42 -2.79 22.09
CA GLY A 3 4.13 -2.21 21.74
C GLY A 3 3.81 -2.03 20.26
N THR A 4 4.79 -1.97 19.35
CA THR A 4 4.51 -1.82 17.91
C THR A 4 3.90 -3.08 17.30
N LEU A 5 4.42 -4.25 17.68
CA LEU A 5 3.89 -5.54 17.19
C LEU A 5 2.48 -5.78 17.73
N ASP A 6 2.25 -5.48 19.01
CA ASP A 6 0.93 -5.60 19.64
C ASP A 6 -0.10 -4.70 18.95
N LYS A 7 0.28 -3.45 18.61
CA LYS A 7 -0.57 -2.53 17.86
C LYS A 7 -0.90 -3.03 16.45
N ILE A 8 0.09 -3.59 15.75
CA ILE A 8 -0.13 -4.16 14.42
C ILE A 8 -1.04 -5.38 14.50
N ALA A 9 -0.79 -6.30 15.44
CA ALA A 9 -1.62 -7.49 15.64
C ALA A 9 -3.05 -7.10 16.03
N PHE A 10 -3.21 -6.11 16.90
CA PHE A 10 -4.50 -5.54 17.24
C PHE A 10 -5.22 -4.96 16.01
N ALA A 11 -4.53 -4.15 15.20
CA ALA A 11 -5.10 -3.55 14.01
C ALA A 11 -5.49 -4.60 12.95
N LEU A 12 -4.67 -5.61 12.73
CA LEU A 12 -4.98 -6.74 11.85
C LEU A 12 -6.26 -7.44 12.26
N LYS A 13 -6.45 -7.65 13.57
CA LYS A 13 -7.64 -8.33 14.09
C LYS A 13 -8.90 -7.46 14.03
N ASN A 14 -8.78 -6.16 14.30
CA ASN A 14 -9.96 -5.31 14.57
C ASN A 14 -10.26 -4.28 13.48
N HIS A 15 -9.31 -3.96 12.62
CA HIS A 15 -9.43 -2.85 11.68
C HIS A 15 -9.26 -3.25 10.21
N ARG A 16 -8.77 -4.46 9.93
CA ARG A 16 -8.69 -4.98 8.56
C ARG A 16 -10.09 -5.39 8.08
N LYS A 17 -10.78 -4.49 7.37
CA LYS A 17 -12.13 -4.74 6.89
C LYS A 17 -12.14 -5.55 5.59
N PRO A 18 -13.15 -6.40 5.37
CA PRO A 18 -13.48 -6.95 4.05
C PRO A 18 -13.64 -5.85 3.00
N TRP A 19 -13.26 -6.11 1.75
CA TRP A 19 -13.28 -5.14 0.65
C TRP A 19 -14.64 -4.47 0.45
N SER A 20 -15.72 -5.23 0.62
CA SER A 20 -17.10 -4.76 0.50
C SER A 20 -17.51 -3.79 1.62
N GLN A 21 -16.83 -3.84 2.77
CA GLN A 21 -17.11 -3.01 3.95
C GLN A 21 -16.20 -1.77 4.06
N ARG A 22 -15.23 -1.62 3.16
CA ARG A 22 -14.32 -0.47 3.10
C ARG A 22 -15.03 0.74 2.52
N THR A 23 -15.15 1.81 3.30
CA THR A 23 -15.89 3.01 2.89
C THR A 23 -15.02 4.07 2.25
N THR A 24 -13.71 4.12 2.55
CA THR A 24 -12.78 5.06 1.92
C THR A 24 -12.36 4.50 0.56
N PHE A 25 -12.58 5.26 -0.53
CA PHE A 25 -12.19 4.78 -1.86
C PHE A 25 -10.67 4.91 -2.07
N LEU A 26 -10.13 6.12 -1.88
CA LEU A 26 -8.70 6.37 -2.01
C LEU A 26 -8.16 7.04 -0.74
N TYR A 27 -7.06 6.51 -0.21
CA TYR A 27 -6.40 7.05 0.97
C TYR A 27 -5.03 7.63 0.64
N VAL A 28 -4.77 8.82 1.19
CA VAL A 28 -3.55 9.60 0.97
C VAL A 28 -3.00 10.03 2.33
N ASN A 29 -1.82 9.56 2.67
CA ASN A 29 -1.11 9.97 3.88
C ASN A 29 0.38 10.09 3.61
N PHE A 30 0.80 11.25 3.10
CA PHE A 30 2.20 11.54 2.85
C PHE A 30 2.48 13.03 2.79
N ALA A 31 3.67 13.42 3.25
CA ALA A 31 4.18 14.77 3.08
C ALA A 31 4.85 14.93 1.70
N VAL A 32 4.54 16.02 1.00
CA VAL A 32 5.00 16.30 -0.37
C VAL A 32 6.51 16.61 -0.42
N ASP A 33 7.03 17.27 0.60
CA ASP A 33 8.43 17.71 0.74
C ASP A 33 9.48 16.60 0.56
N THR A 34 9.18 15.38 1.01
CA THR A 34 10.09 14.23 0.88
C THR A 34 10.34 13.75 -0.55
N ASN A 35 9.48 14.11 -1.51
CA ASN A 35 9.70 13.91 -2.94
C ASN A 35 8.73 14.82 -3.72
N ILE A 36 9.12 16.08 -3.87
CA ILE A 36 8.24 17.14 -4.39
C ILE A 36 7.70 16.78 -5.77
N ASP A 37 8.53 16.26 -6.66
CA ASP A 37 8.13 15.94 -8.04
C ASP A 37 7.03 14.87 -8.08
N GLN A 38 7.30 13.69 -7.52
CA GLN A 38 6.38 12.56 -7.62
C GLN A 38 5.14 12.74 -6.73
N ARG A 39 5.31 13.30 -5.54
CA ARG A 39 4.21 13.46 -4.57
C ARG A 39 3.27 14.58 -4.95
N THR A 40 3.74 15.65 -5.58
CA THR A 40 2.85 16.70 -6.10
C THR A 40 1.99 16.14 -7.22
N LYS A 41 2.59 15.46 -8.21
CA LYS A 41 1.85 14.84 -9.33
C LYS A 41 0.80 13.84 -8.84
N ALA A 42 1.19 12.95 -7.93
CA ALA A 42 0.28 11.97 -7.34
C ALA A 42 -0.88 12.65 -6.58
N LEU A 43 -0.58 13.66 -5.76
CA LEU A 43 -1.59 14.38 -4.97
C LEU A 43 -2.57 15.15 -5.86
N SER A 44 -2.08 15.81 -6.91
CA SER A 44 -2.93 16.52 -7.88
C SER A 44 -3.96 15.59 -8.51
N GLN A 45 -3.58 14.36 -8.85
CA GLN A 45 -4.50 13.37 -9.42
C GLN A 45 -5.49 12.86 -8.36
N ALA A 46 -5.01 12.57 -7.15
CA ALA A 46 -5.86 12.13 -6.04
C ALA A 46 -6.99 13.12 -5.71
N LEU A 47 -6.71 14.42 -5.80
CA LEU A 47 -7.71 15.48 -5.56
C LEU A 47 -8.85 15.49 -6.59
N THR A 48 -8.68 14.86 -7.76
CA THR A 48 -9.74 14.74 -8.78
C THR A 48 -10.64 13.52 -8.56
N ILE A 49 -10.28 12.63 -7.62
CA ILE A 49 -11.00 11.39 -7.36
C ILE A 49 -12.05 11.61 -6.26
N GLN A 50 -13.26 11.12 -6.49
CA GLN A 50 -14.33 11.12 -5.49
C GLN A 50 -14.04 10.15 -4.34
N ASN A 51 -14.48 10.50 -3.12
CA ASN A 51 -14.27 9.72 -1.90
C ASN A 51 -12.77 9.47 -1.60
N VAL A 52 -12.00 10.56 -1.65
CA VAL A 52 -10.59 10.58 -1.24
C VAL A 52 -10.46 11.08 0.19
N GLN A 53 -9.69 10.37 1.01
CA GLN A 53 -9.30 10.79 2.36
C GLN A 53 -7.84 11.22 2.35
N ILE A 54 -7.58 12.49 2.67
CA ILE A 54 -6.26 13.09 2.65
C ILE A 54 -5.85 13.51 4.06
N MET A 55 -4.78 12.91 4.57
CA MET A 55 -4.22 13.22 5.88
C MET A 55 -3.17 14.31 5.77
N LYS A 56 -3.41 15.43 6.46
CA LYS A 56 -2.50 16.58 6.54
C LYS A 56 -1.68 16.60 7.82
N GLU A 57 -2.20 16.00 8.88
CA GLU A 57 -1.61 16.03 10.22
C GLU A 57 -1.01 14.67 10.57
N ARG A 58 -0.08 14.70 11.53
CA ARG A 58 0.48 13.47 12.09
C ARG A 58 -0.60 12.78 12.92
N ILE A 59 -0.81 11.51 12.63
CA ILE A 59 -1.72 10.63 13.35
C ILE A 59 -0.97 9.52 14.06
N THR A 60 -1.61 8.88 15.04
CA THR A 60 -1.06 7.70 15.71
C THR A 60 -0.99 6.52 14.74
N LEU A 61 -0.11 5.55 15.05
CA LEU A 61 0.01 4.32 14.26
C LEU A 61 -1.33 3.57 14.21
N GLU A 62 -2.06 3.53 15.31
CA GLU A 62 -3.35 2.85 15.42
C GLU A 62 -4.40 3.48 14.50
N SER A 63 -4.55 4.82 14.56
CA SER A 63 -5.47 5.53 13.67
C SER A 63 -5.06 5.41 12.21
N TYR A 64 -3.76 5.42 11.93
CA TYR A 64 -3.22 5.21 10.59
C TYR A 64 -3.60 3.83 10.03
N LEU A 65 -3.34 2.77 10.77
CA LEU A 65 -3.69 1.40 10.36
C LEU A 65 -5.20 1.22 10.24
N GLU A 66 -5.99 1.83 11.13
CA GLU A 66 -7.44 1.83 11.04
C GLU A 66 -7.93 2.46 9.74
N GLN A 67 -7.41 3.63 9.39
CA GLN A 67 -7.77 4.32 8.15
C GLN A 67 -7.39 3.50 6.92
N ILE A 68 -6.20 2.88 6.89
CA ILE A 68 -5.83 1.97 5.81
C ILE A 68 -6.77 0.77 5.73
N GLY A 69 -7.09 0.15 6.88
CA GLY A 69 -7.97 -1.02 6.95
C GLY A 69 -9.39 -0.74 6.47
N ASN A 70 -9.81 0.53 6.50
CA ASN A 70 -11.08 1.02 5.94
C ASN A 70 -11.00 1.48 4.48
N SER A 71 -9.81 1.47 3.87
CA SER A 71 -9.55 2.05 2.54
C SER A 71 -9.36 0.99 1.47
N LYS A 72 -9.99 1.17 0.30
CA LYS A 72 -9.81 0.26 -0.85
C LYS A 72 -8.43 0.44 -1.47
N PHE A 73 -8.10 1.66 -1.84
CA PHE A 73 -6.83 2.01 -2.47
C PHE A 73 -5.99 2.92 -1.57
N VAL A 74 -4.67 2.75 -1.60
CA VAL A 74 -3.71 3.60 -0.89
C VAL A 74 -2.71 4.17 -1.88
N LEU A 75 -2.66 5.49 -1.99
CA LEU A 75 -1.72 6.15 -2.88
C LEU A 75 -0.31 6.12 -2.29
N SER A 76 0.64 5.44 -2.95
CA SER A 76 1.98 5.18 -2.42
C SER A 76 3.11 5.63 -3.37
N PRO A 77 3.21 6.94 -3.70
CA PRO A 77 4.31 7.46 -4.49
C PRO A 77 5.66 7.31 -3.77
N PRO A 78 6.77 7.19 -4.52
CA PRO A 78 8.12 7.22 -3.97
C PRO A 78 8.35 8.39 -2.99
N GLY A 79 9.16 8.15 -1.97
CA GLY A 79 9.64 9.18 -1.04
C GLY A 79 11.08 9.57 -1.36
N GLY A 80 11.90 9.70 -0.32
CA GLY A 80 13.36 9.81 -0.48
C GLY A 80 14.00 8.52 -1.03
N GLY A 81 13.28 7.39 -0.95
CA GLY A 81 13.62 6.13 -1.61
C GLY A 81 12.53 5.65 -2.56
N ILE A 82 12.84 4.60 -3.32
CA ILE A 82 11.92 3.97 -4.28
C ILE A 82 10.82 3.15 -3.60
N ASP A 83 11.06 2.64 -2.39
CA ASP A 83 10.05 1.96 -1.58
C ASP A 83 9.44 2.90 -0.52
N CYS A 84 8.29 2.51 0.00
CA CYS A 84 7.61 3.24 1.06
C CYS A 84 7.03 2.24 2.07
N HIS A 85 7.19 2.51 3.37
CA HIS A 85 6.53 1.74 4.43
C HIS A 85 5.02 1.58 4.17
N ARG A 86 4.39 2.65 3.65
CA ARG A 86 2.97 2.70 3.29
C ARG A 86 2.54 1.61 2.31
N THR A 87 3.42 1.20 1.39
CA THR A 87 3.11 0.11 0.45
C THR A 87 2.90 -1.18 1.21
N TRP A 88 3.83 -1.51 2.12
CA TRP A 88 3.81 -2.73 2.91
C TRP A 88 2.68 -2.72 3.95
N GLU A 89 2.44 -1.59 4.60
CA GLU A 89 1.35 -1.40 5.57
C GLU A 89 -0.02 -1.52 4.89
N ALA A 90 -0.16 -1.00 3.66
CA ALA A 90 -1.36 -1.18 2.85
C ALA A 90 -1.63 -2.66 2.52
N LEU A 91 -0.62 -3.37 2.02
CA LEU A 91 -0.73 -4.80 1.73
C LEU A 91 -1.08 -5.61 2.98
N LEU A 92 -0.45 -5.29 4.11
CA LEU A 92 -0.69 -5.96 5.39
C LEU A 92 -2.14 -5.76 5.87
N MET A 93 -2.66 -4.54 5.73
CA MET A 93 -4.04 -4.19 6.08
C MET A 93 -5.05 -4.50 4.96
N GLY A 94 -4.65 -5.24 3.92
CA GLY A 94 -5.52 -5.70 2.82
C GLY A 94 -5.95 -4.63 1.81
N ALA A 95 -5.42 -3.41 1.90
CA ALA A 95 -5.66 -2.36 0.91
C ALA A 95 -4.79 -2.58 -0.34
N VAL A 96 -5.20 -2.01 -1.47
CA VAL A 96 -4.46 -2.05 -2.74
C VAL A 96 -3.57 -0.81 -2.84
N PRO A 97 -2.23 -0.94 -2.69
CA PRO A 97 -1.35 0.20 -2.89
C PRO A 97 -1.21 0.51 -4.39
N ILE A 98 -1.17 1.80 -4.71
CA ILE A 98 -0.88 2.32 -6.04
C ILE A 98 0.56 2.87 -6.03
N VAL A 99 1.43 2.25 -6.82
CA VAL A 99 2.87 2.53 -6.86
C VAL A 99 3.29 2.93 -8.27
N LEU A 100 4.36 3.71 -8.37
CA LEU A 100 5.00 4.02 -9.64
C LEU A 100 5.97 2.89 -10.02
N THR A 101 6.07 2.59 -11.31
CA THR A 101 7.02 1.63 -11.87
C THR A 101 8.45 1.93 -11.41
N SER A 102 9.18 0.87 -11.06
CA SER A 102 10.56 0.95 -10.59
C SER A 102 11.27 -0.40 -10.70
N GLY A 103 12.51 -0.48 -10.22
CA GLY A 103 13.21 -1.77 -10.07
C GLY A 103 12.52 -2.79 -9.15
N LEU A 104 11.49 -2.37 -8.40
CA LEU A 104 10.73 -3.23 -7.48
C LEU A 104 9.50 -3.89 -8.12
N ASP A 105 9.22 -3.65 -9.40
CA ASP A 105 8.01 -4.16 -10.08
C ASP A 105 7.87 -5.68 -9.96
N SER A 106 8.98 -6.42 -10.02
CA SER A 106 8.98 -7.88 -9.85
C SER A 106 8.51 -8.38 -8.48
N LEU A 107 8.58 -7.53 -7.45
CA LEU A 107 8.02 -7.80 -6.13
C LEU A 107 6.53 -7.45 -6.11
N PHE A 108 6.17 -6.26 -6.60
CA PHE A 108 4.79 -5.77 -6.52
C PHE A 108 3.82 -6.51 -7.44
N THR A 109 4.28 -7.02 -8.58
CA THR A 109 3.49 -7.92 -9.47
C THR A 109 3.05 -9.22 -8.80
N LYS A 110 3.71 -9.64 -7.71
CA LYS A 110 3.34 -10.81 -6.90
C LYS A 110 2.41 -10.47 -5.74
N THR A 111 1.84 -9.27 -5.75
CA THR A 111 0.95 -8.76 -4.71
C THR A 111 -0.32 -8.20 -5.34
N ARG A 112 -1.22 -7.63 -4.53
CA ARG A 112 -2.39 -6.90 -5.03
C ARG A 112 -2.10 -5.46 -5.48
N SER A 113 -0.83 -5.05 -5.54
CA SER A 113 -0.44 -3.68 -5.90
C SER A 113 -0.82 -3.33 -7.33
N ILE A 114 -1.23 -2.08 -7.54
CA ILE A 114 -1.39 -1.51 -8.88
C ILE A 114 -0.11 -0.73 -9.20
N ILE A 115 0.60 -1.16 -10.24
CA ILE A 115 1.77 -0.47 -10.76
C ILE A 115 1.32 0.41 -11.92
N ILE A 116 1.65 1.70 -11.85
CA ILE A 116 1.46 2.66 -12.94
C ILE A 116 2.81 3.20 -13.39
N ASP A 117 2.91 3.59 -14.66
CA ASP A 117 4.09 4.26 -15.23
C ASP A 117 4.00 5.78 -15.14
N ASP A 118 2.79 6.32 -15.03
CA ASP A 118 2.53 7.76 -14.93
C ASP A 118 1.28 8.05 -14.08
N TRP A 119 1.35 9.10 -13.26
CA TRP A 119 0.25 9.51 -12.37
C TRP A 119 -1.01 9.93 -13.14
N SER A 120 -0.91 10.40 -14.38
CA SER A 120 -2.06 10.78 -15.21
C SER A 120 -3.04 9.63 -15.49
N LYS A 121 -2.61 8.37 -15.31
CA LYS A 121 -3.49 7.19 -15.39
C LYS A 121 -4.43 7.06 -14.19
N LEU A 122 -4.08 7.70 -13.07
CA LEU A 122 -4.83 7.65 -11.83
C LEU A 122 -6.15 8.41 -11.98
N SER A 123 -7.26 7.67 -12.12
CA SER A 123 -8.60 8.23 -12.18
C SER A 123 -9.59 7.32 -11.44
N TYR A 124 -10.76 7.85 -11.09
CA TYR A 124 -11.82 7.05 -10.48
C TYR A 124 -12.20 5.84 -11.34
N ASN A 125 -12.36 6.05 -12.66
CA ASN A 125 -12.74 4.98 -13.59
C ASN A 125 -11.66 3.90 -13.70
N PHE A 126 -10.39 4.31 -13.78
CA PHE A 126 -9.26 3.38 -13.79
C PHE A 126 -9.22 2.54 -12.51
N LEU A 127 -9.34 3.15 -11.33
CA LEU A 127 -9.33 2.38 -10.08
C LEU A 127 -10.57 1.50 -9.91
N SER A 128 -11.73 1.96 -10.37
CA SER A 128 -13.00 1.21 -10.25
C SER A 128 -13.04 -0.05 -11.12
N SER A 129 -12.15 -0.20 -12.11
CA SER A 129 -12.04 -1.47 -12.84
C SER A 129 -11.35 -2.57 -12.04
N PHE A 130 -10.74 -2.26 -10.89
CA PHE A 130 -10.13 -3.23 -10.01
C PHE A 130 -11.09 -3.66 -8.91
N ASN A 131 -11.20 -4.97 -8.69
CA ASN A 131 -11.96 -5.54 -7.59
C ASN A 131 -11.12 -6.59 -6.86
N SER A 132 -10.90 -6.38 -5.56
CA SER A 132 -10.14 -7.30 -4.71
C SER A 132 -11.03 -8.04 -3.69
N SER A 133 -12.35 -8.12 -3.93
CA SER A 133 -13.30 -8.76 -3.01
C SER A 133 -13.12 -10.25 -2.80
N LEU A 134 -12.41 -10.95 -3.69
CA LEU A 134 -12.18 -12.40 -3.58
C LEU A 134 -10.97 -12.73 -2.69
N ASP A 135 -10.22 -11.72 -2.25
CA ASP A 135 -8.89 -11.86 -1.64
C ASP A 135 -8.80 -11.19 -0.25
N ASP A 136 -9.89 -11.14 0.52
CA ASP A 136 -9.90 -10.39 1.79
C ASP A 136 -8.88 -10.90 2.82
N ASP A 137 -8.68 -12.22 2.87
CA ASP A 137 -7.72 -12.87 3.78
C ASP A 137 -6.30 -12.98 3.21
N TYR A 138 -6.12 -12.68 1.93
CA TYR A 138 -4.82 -12.83 1.28
C TYR A 138 -3.79 -11.83 1.83
N VAL A 139 -2.62 -12.32 2.21
CA VAL A 139 -1.44 -11.50 2.51
C VAL A 139 -0.33 -12.00 1.59
N PRO A 140 0.32 -11.11 0.80
CA PRO A 140 1.35 -11.56 -0.12
C PRO A 140 2.54 -12.22 0.58
N ASP A 141 3.04 -13.31 0.00
CA ASP A 141 4.18 -14.08 0.53
C ASP A 141 5.41 -13.19 0.81
N VAL A 142 5.62 -12.16 -0.02
CA VAL A 142 6.74 -11.20 0.10
C VAL A 142 6.76 -10.44 1.44
N LEU A 143 5.65 -10.41 2.19
CA LEU A 143 5.62 -9.82 3.54
C LEU A 143 6.18 -10.77 4.62
N TYR A 144 6.31 -12.07 4.35
CA TYR A 144 6.78 -13.05 5.33
C TYR A 144 8.30 -13.25 5.24
N ALA A 145 8.96 -13.30 6.40
CA ALA A 145 10.40 -13.58 6.49
C ALA A 145 10.79 -14.90 5.80
N ASP A 146 9.89 -15.88 5.83
CA ASP A 146 10.08 -17.21 5.22
C ASP A 146 10.22 -17.15 3.70
N TYR A 147 9.52 -16.24 3.02
CA TYR A 147 9.67 -16.03 1.57
C TYR A 147 11.11 -15.61 1.24
N TRP A 148 11.66 -14.66 2.01
CA TRP A 148 13.02 -14.17 1.81
C TRP A 148 14.07 -15.23 2.15
N ARG A 149 13.89 -15.94 3.27
CA ARG A 149 14.75 -17.07 3.66
C ARG A 149 14.85 -18.09 2.51
N GLN A 150 13.72 -18.50 1.96
CA GLN A 150 13.69 -19.45 0.85
C GLN A 150 14.32 -18.87 -0.43
N THR A 151 14.08 -17.60 -0.72
CA THR A 151 14.65 -16.91 -1.88
C THR A 151 16.18 -16.89 -1.81
N PHE A 152 16.76 -16.52 -0.66
CA PHE A 152 18.22 -16.52 -0.48
C PHE A 152 18.83 -17.91 -0.66
N PHE A 153 18.23 -18.95 -0.04
CA PHE A 153 18.74 -20.31 -0.16
C PHE A 153 18.61 -20.88 -1.58
N LYS A 154 17.56 -20.55 -2.32
CA LYS A 154 17.41 -20.94 -3.73
C LYS A 154 18.50 -20.33 -4.61
N HIS A 155 18.82 -19.05 -4.41
CA HIS A 155 19.88 -18.39 -5.20
C HIS A 155 21.27 -18.88 -4.80
N ARG A 156 21.52 -19.15 -3.51
CA ARG A 156 22.79 -19.75 -3.06
C ARG A 156 23.08 -21.11 -3.70
N LYS A 157 22.05 -21.94 -3.93
CA LYS A 157 22.21 -23.25 -4.59
C LYS A 157 22.43 -23.17 -6.11
N LYS A 158 22.13 -22.03 -6.75
CA LYS A 158 22.31 -21.84 -8.20
C LYS A 158 23.68 -21.24 -8.58
N VAL A 159 24.44 -20.77 -7.60
CA VAL A 159 25.76 -20.11 -7.79
C VAL A 159 26.91 -21.08 -7.46
N ASN A 160 26.60 -22.35 -7.20
CA ASN A 160 27.54 -23.47 -7.15
C ASN A 160 27.34 -24.35 -8.38
#